data_AF-A0A5K0WDH2-F1
#
_entry.id   AF-A0A5K0WDH2-F1
#
_cell.length_a   1.000
_cell.length_b   1.000
_cell.length_c   1.000
_cell.angle_alpha   90.00
_cell.angle_beta   90.00
_cell.angle_gamma   90.00
#
_symmetry.space_group_name_H-M   'P 1'
#
loop_
_entity.id
_entity.type
_entity.pdbx_description
1 polymer ?
#
loop_
_entity_poly.entity_id
_entity_poly.type
_entity_poly.pdbx_seq_one_letter_code
_entity_poly.pdbx_strand_id
1 'polypeptide(L)' 'FKQTNVGCCGTGLLEFGLLCNPNTLVCADPSTYVFWDAIHPTQRTYSLIADALIQRVLHLIL' A
#
# COMPACT_ATOMS: atom_id res chain seq x y z
N PHE A 1 2.40 -0.54 -10.70
CA PHE A 1 1.91 -1.63 -9.82
C PHE A 1 1.42 -2.78 -10.67
N LYS A 2 1.54 -4.02 -10.18
CA LYS A 2 1.02 -5.24 -10.81
C LYS A 2 -0.36 -5.63 -10.26
N GLN A 3 -0.62 -5.34 -8.99
CA GLN A 3 -1.89 -5.59 -8.32
C GLN A 3 -2.41 -4.29 -7.71
N THR A 4 -3.67 -3.97 -8.00
CA THR A 4 -4.30 -2.69 -7.62
C THR A 4 -5.59 -2.87 -6.81
N ASN A 5 -6.16 -4.07 -6.80
CA ASN A 5 -7.45 -4.38 -6.16
C ASN A 5 -7.37 -5.58 -5.19
N VAL A 6 -6.16 -6.07 -4.91
CA VAL A 6 -5.87 -7.18 -3.99
C VAL A 6 -4.78 -6.70 -3.03
N GLY A 7 -4.96 -6.96 -1.73
CA GLY A 7 -3.94 -6.69 -0.71
C GLY A 7 -2.77 -7.66 -0.80
N CYS A 8 -1.56 -7.20 -0.47
CA CYS A 8 -0.38 -8.07 -0.41
C CYS A 8 -0.41 -9.04 0.79
N CYS A 9 -0.99 -8.60 1.90
CA CYS A 9 -1.17 -9.39 3.10
C CYS A 9 -2.53 -10.08 3.11
N GLY A 10 -2.50 -11.34 3.55
CA GLY A 10 -3.66 -12.20 3.69
C GLY A 10 -4.12 -12.77 2.35
N THR A 11 -5.43 -12.86 2.18
CA THR A 11 -6.05 -13.44 0.97
C THR A 11 -6.37 -12.39 -0.08
N GLY A 12 -6.42 -11.12 0.34
CA GLY A 12 -6.84 -10.00 -0.50
C GLY A 12 -8.34 -9.99 -0.86
N LEU A 13 -9.18 -10.75 -0.14
CA LEU A 13 -10.64 -10.80 -0.35
C LEU A 13 -11.42 -10.03 0.72
N LEU A 14 -11.12 -10.22 2.02
CA LEU A 14 -11.79 -9.59 3.16
C LEU A 14 -10.84 -9.51 4.37
N GLU A 15 -10.25 -8.33 4.64
CA GLU A 15 -9.21 -8.16 5.68
C GLU A 15 -9.56 -7.05 6.70
N PHE A 16 -10.86 -6.75 6.90
CA PHE A 16 -11.27 -5.67 7.83
C PHE A 16 -11.26 -6.09 9.32
N GLY A 17 -11.10 -7.39 9.62
CA GLY A 17 -11.20 -7.92 10.99
C GLY A 17 -10.01 -8.75 11.49
N LEU A 18 -9.24 -9.39 10.60
CA LEU A 18 -8.03 -10.13 10.94
C LEU A 18 -6.82 -9.30 10.53
N LEU A 19 -6.10 -8.76 11.52
CA LEU A 19 -4.88 -8.01 11.24
C LEU A 19 -3.77 -8.95 10.76
N CYS A 20 -2.98 -8.44 9.81
CA CYS A 20 -1.71 -9.02 9.40
C CYS A 20 -0.82 -9.27 10.62
N ASN A 21 -0.32 -10.49 10.75
CA ASN A 21 0.65 -10.87 11.77
C ASN A 21 1.74 -11.75 11.13
N PRO A 22 2.81 -12.12 11.87
CA PRO A 22 3.91 -12.89 11.31
C PRO A 22 3.54 -14.26 10.70
N ASN A 23 2.36 -14.80 11.01
CA ASN A 23 1.86 -16.06 10.46
C ASN A 23 0.90 -15.88 9.28
N THR A 24 0.55 -14.64 8.91
CA THR A 24 -0.31 -14.36 7.76
C THR A 24 0.47 -14.58 6.47
N LEU A 25 -0.18 -15.12 5.43
CA LEU A 25 0.43 -15.19 4.10
C LEU A 25 0.68 -13.77 3.58
N VAL A 26 1.87 -13.54 3.03
CA VAL A 26 2.26 -12.26 2.45
C VAL A 26 2.79 -12.49 1.04
N CYS A 27 2.47 -11.59 0.13
CA CYS A 27 2.98 -11.60 -1.23
C CYS A 27 4.51 -11.48 -1.28
N ALA A 28 5.15 -12.00 -2.34
CA ALA A 28 6.61 -12.03 -2.44
C ALA A 28 7.27 -10.63 -2.54
N ASP A 29 6.58 -9.66 -3.15
CA ASP A 29 7.09 -8.29 -3.31
C ASP A 29 5.97 -7.26 -3.10
N PRO A 30 5.85 -6.70 -1.88
CA PRO A 30 4.87 -5.67 -1.54
C PRO A 30 5.00 -4.41 -2.39
N SER A 31 6.18 -4.12 -2.95
CA SER A 31 6.37 -2.94 -3.81
C SER A 31 5.58 -3.04 -5.12
N THR A 32 5.13 -4.23 -5.51
CA THR A 32 4.32 -4.40 -6.73
C THR A 32 2.82 -4.22 -6.49
N TYR A 33 2.38 -4.07 -5.24
CA TYR A 33 0.98 -3.93 -4.85
C TYR A 33 0.67 -2.49 -4.44
N VAL A 34 -0.52 -1.99 -4.82
CA VAL A 34 -0.99 -0.69 -4.32
C VAL A 34 -1.30 -0.78 -2.82
N PHE A 35 -1.95 -1.86 -2.40
CA PHE A 35 -2.45 -2.05 -1.05
C PHE A 35 -1.68 -3.14 -0.28
N TRP A 36 -1.42 -2.85 1.00
CA TRP A 36 -0.90 -3.83 1.95
C TRP A 36 -2.03 -4.76 2.40
N ASP A 37 -3.16 -4.22 2.82
CA ASP A 37 -4.38 -4.96 3.19
C ASP A 37 -5.62 -4.32 2.54
N ALA A 38 -6.83 -4.62 3.02
CA ALA A 38 -8.07 -4.12 2.42
C ALA A 38 -8.22 -2.58 2.44
N ILE A 39 -7.51 -1.86 3.32
CA ILE A 39 -7.69 -0.40 3.49
C ILE A 39 -6.38 0.39 3.59
N HIS A 40 -5.26 -0.25 3.87
CA HIS A 40 -3.96 0.40 4.01
C HIS A 40 -3.12 0.24 2.73
N PRO A 41 -2.58 1.33 2.16
CA PRO A 41 -1.58 1.28 1.09
C PRO A 41 -0.26 0.61 1.49
N THR A 42 0.49 0.10 0.52
CA THR A 42 1.87 -0.35 0.77
C THR A 42 2.81 0.83 1.03
N GLN A 43 3.98 0.55 1.62
CA GLN A 43 5.03 1.56 1.82
C GLN A 43 5.37 2.28 0.50
N ARG A 44 5.50 1.56 -0.62
CA ARG A 44 5.78 2.17 -1.93
C ARG A 44 4.69 3.16 -2.33
N THR A 45 3.43 2.80 -2.14
CA THR A 45 2.31 3.70 -2.46
C THR A 45 2.34 4.94 -1.57
N TYR A 46 2.61 4.79 -0.27
CA TYR A 46 2.79 5.93 0.63
C TYR A 46 3.95 6.84 0.20
N SER A 47 5.10 6.28 -0.21
CA SER A 47 6.22 7.08 -0.72
C SER A 47 5.83 7.89 -1.95
N LEU A 48 5.13 7.28 -2.92
CA LEU A 48 4.69 7.99 -4.12
C LEU A 48 3.68 9.11 -3.80
N ILE A 49 2.77 8.89 -2.85
CA ILE A 49 1.83 9.92 -2.39
C ILE A 49 2.60 11.07 -1.72
N ALA A 50 3.55 10.75 -0.85
CA ALA A 50 4.37 11.75 -0.18
C ALA A 50 5.17 12.58 -1.19
N ASP A 51 5.83 11.94 -2.15
CA ASP A 51 6.57 12.63 -3.22
C ASP A 51 5.67 13.56 -4.03
N ALA A 52 4.48 13.08 -4.44
CA ALA A 52 3.53 13.89 -5.19
C ALA A 52 3.02 15.11 -4.38
N LEU A 53 2.77 14.93 -3.08
CA LEU A 53 2.36 16.01 -2.19
C LEU A 53 3.50 17.02 -1.97
N ILE A 54 4.72 16.54 -1.73
CA ILE A 54 5.90 17.40 -1.56
C ILE A 54 6.12 18.23 -2.84
N GLN A 55 6.11 17.60 -4.02
CA GLN A 55 6.26 18.32 -5.28
C GLN A 55 5.17 19.39 -5.44
N ARG A 56 3.91 19.06 -5.14
CA ARG A 56 2.80 20.02 -5.27
C ARG A 56 2.89 21.17 -4.27
N VAL A 57 3.29 20.89 -3.03
CA VAL A 57 3.44 21.91 -1.99
C VAL A 57 4.64 22.81 -2.27
N LEU A 58 5.78 22.24 -2.71
CA LEU A 58 6.96 23.01 -3.10
C LEU A 58 6.64 23.99 -4.23
N HIS A 59 5.86 23.60 -5.24
CA HIS A 59 5.42 24.49 -6.32
C HIS A 59 4.47 25.61 -5.87
N LEU A 60 3.87 25.54 -4.68
CA LEU A 60 3.01 26.59 -4.14
C LEU A 60 3.77 27.59 -3.25
N ILE A 61 4.96 27.20 -2.77
CA ILE A 61 5.74 27.97 -1.78
C ILE A 61 6.99 28.60 -2.43
N LEU A 62 7.43 28.09 -3.57
CA LEU A 62 8.49 28.65 -4.43
C LEU A 62 7.87 29.40 -5.62
#